data_AF-B0C1J4-F1
#
_entry.id   AF-B0C1J4-F1
#
_cell.length_a   1.000
_cell.length_b   1.000
_cell.length_c   1.000
_cell.angle_alpha   90.00
_cell.angle_beta   90.00
_cell.angle_gamma   90.00
#
_symmetry.space_group_name_H-M   'P 1'
#
loop_
_entity.id
_entity.type
_entity.pdbx_description
1 polymer ?
#
loop_
_entity_poly.entity_id
_entity_poly.type
_entity_poly.pdbx_seq_one_letter_code
_entity_poly.pdbx_strand_id
1 'polypeptide(L)'
;MAKKITLEPIESQASIKTNDHLLAVLLQEKLDVQWKCGGRGRCATCHIFIQSGEESLSPKSKREVQTLELISNSQKNSRLACQARVLGEGVVVELPVGMYLSEIDNLDTLIGKKIQEHILHPLNGTVLVQEGMMITRSMVNQLKEALVQIDRVLGII
;
A
#
# COMPACT_ATOMS: atom_id res chain seq x y z
N MET A 1 -15.97 -5.12 21.12
CA MET A 1 -15.49 -3.72 21.16
C MET A 1 -14.66 -3.46 19.91
N ALA A 2 -14.76 -2.26 19.36
CA ALA A 2 -13.94 -1.82 18.24
C ALA A 2 -12.58 -1.36 18.79
N LYS A 3 -11.50 -1.68 18.08
CA LYS A 3 -10.12 -1.37 18.43
C LYS A 3 -9.55 -0.42 17.39
N LYS A 4 -8.62 0.44 17.81
CA LYS A 4 -7.97 1.40 16.93
C LYS A 4 -6.64 0.86 16.41
N ILE A 5 -6.43 1.02 15.11
CA ILE A 5 -5.18 0.67 14.40
C ILE A 5 -4.70 1.92 13.69
N THR A 6 -3.41 2.21 13.78
CA THR A 6 -2.78 3.32 13.07
C THR A 6 -1.97 2.79 11.89
N LEU A 7 -2.07 3.43 10.73
CA LEU A 7 -1.28 3.14 9.54
C LEU A 7 -0.26 4.25 9.28
N GLU A 8 1.01 3.87 9.17
CA GLU A 8 2.11 4.74 8.75
C GLU A 8 2.64 4.30 7.38
N PRO A 9 3.05 5.23 6.49
CA PRO A 9 3.25 6.67 6.73
C PRO A 9 2.00 7.53 6.45
N ILE A 10 0.84 6.94 6.13
CA ILE A 10 -0.35 7.70 5.70
C ILE A 10 -1.14 8.36 6.86
N GLU A 11 -0.64 8.24 8.09
CA GLU A 11 -1.24 8.78 9.32
C GLU A 11 -2.75 8.49 9.48
N SER A 12 -3.21 7.35 8.96
CA SER A 12 -4.63 6.98 9.00
C SER A 12 -4.95 6.15 10.24
N GLN A 13 -6.16 6.33 10.78
CA GLN A 13 -6.68 5.57 11.91
C GLN A 13 -7.95 4.81 11.51
N ALA A 14 -7.90 3.50 11.63
CA ALA A 14 -9.02 2.62 11.31
C ALA A 14 -9.56 1.92 12.55
N SER A 15 -10.85 1.58 12.50
CA SER A 15 -11.52 0.79 13.54
C SER A 15 -11.76 -0.63 13.07
N ILE A 16 -11.31 -1.60 13.87
CA ILE A 16 -11.44 -3.02 13.60
C ILE A 16 -12.08 -3.77 14.77
N LYS A 17 -12.86 -4.83 14.50
CA LYS A 17 -13.39 -5.67 15.57
C LYS A 17 -12.31 -6.61 16.11
N THR A 18 -12.45 -7.00 17.38
CA THR A 18 -11.65 -8.08 17.95
C THR A 18 -11.72 -9.33 17.09
N ASN A 19 -10.56 -9.97 16.89
CA ASN A 19 -10.37 -11.22 16.15
C ASN A 19 -10.48 -11.10 14.62
N ASP A 20 -10.79 -9.92 14.08
CA ASP A 20 -10.69 -9.65 12.64
C ASP A 20 -9.22 -9.50 12.21
N HIS A 21 -8.98 -9.69 10.91
CA HIS A 21 -7.65 -9.61 10.32
C HIS A 21 -7.26 -8.17 10.01
N LEU A 22 -5.98 -7.82 10.22
CA LEU A 22 -5.43 -6.51 9.82
C LEU A 22 -5.64 -6.20 8.34
N LEU A 23 -5.81 -7.21 7.48
CA LEU A 23 -6.22 -7.02 6.09
C LEU A 23 -7.48 -6.15 5.95
N ALA A 24 -8.46 -6.30 6.86
CA ALA A 24 -9.69 -5.51 6.82
C ALA A 24 -9.40 -4.01 6.92
N VAL A 25 -8.41 -3.62 7.74
CA VAL A 25 -7.98 -2.22 7.88
C VAL A 25 -7.38 -1.71 6.57
N LEU A 26 -6.50 -2.49 5.92
CA LEU A 26 -5.90 -2.08 4.65
C LEU A 26 -6.98 -1.86 3.57
N LEU A 27 -7.97 -2.73 3.52
CA LEU A 27 -9.08 -2.63 2.56
C LEU A 27 -10.04 -1.47 2.89
N GLN A 28 -10.29 -1.19 4.18
CA GLN A 28 -11.08 -0.03 4.61
C GLN A 28 -10.43 1.29 4.19
N GLU A 29 -9.10 1.36 4.28
CA GLU A 29 -8.29 2.50 3.86
C GLU A 29 -8.03 2.53 2.35
N LYS A 30 -8.74 1.70 1.58
CA LYS A 30 -8.71 1.68 0.11
C LYS A 30 -7.29 1.52 -0.46
N LEU A 31 -6.47 0.75 0.25
CA LEU A 31 -5.17 0.31 -0.25
C LEU A 31 -5.39 -0.83 -1.24
N ASP A 32 -4.76 -0.76 -2.40
CA ASP A 32 -4.84 -1.80 -3.43
C ASP A 32 -4.01 -3.04 -3.02
N VAL A 33 -4.56 -3.83 -2.11
CA VAL A 33 -3.95 -5.09 -1.67
C VAL A 33 -4.32 -6.19 -2.67
N GLN A 34 -3.34 -6.66 -3.45
CA GLN A 34 -3.58 -7.68 -4.50
C GLN A 34 -4.24 -8.97 -3.98
N TRP A 35 -3.96 -9.35 -2.73
CA TRP A 35 -4.58 -10.49 -2.03
C TRP A 35 -4.62 -11.83 -2.81
N LYS A 36 -3.61 -12.10 -3.64
CA LYS A 36 -3.58 -13.18 -4.67
C LYS A 36 -3.96 -14.58 -4.18
N CYS A 37 -3.73 -14.91 -2.90
CA CYS A 37 -4.02 -16.24 -2.36
C CYS A 37 -5.34 -16.37 -1.58
N GLY A 38 -6.17 -15.31 -1.53
CA GLY A 38 -7.44 -15.31 -0.79
C GLY A 38 -7.27 -15.56 0.72
N GLY A 39 -6.16 -15.10 1.31
CA GLY A 39 -5.96 -15.13 2.76
C GLY A 39 -5.40 -16.45 3.29
N ARG A 40 -4.82 -17.27 2.42
CA ARG A 40 -4.20 -18.57 2.78
C ARG A 40 -2.77 -18.45 3.29
N GLY A 41 -2.24 -17.22 3.44
CA GLY A 41 -0.90 -16.96 3.92
C GLY A 41 0.22 -17.46 2.99
N ARG A 42 0.03 -17.47 1.66
CA ARG A 42 0.96 -18.11 0.70
C ARG A 42 1.67 -17.20 -0.29
N CYS A 43 1.20 -15.97 -0.48
CA CYS A 43 1.62 -15.11 -1.60
C CYS A 43 2.40 -13.85 -1.20
N ALA A 44 2.54 -13.56 0.09
CA ALA A 44 3.16 -12.34 0.62
C ALA A 44 2.56 -10.99 0.17
N THR A 45 1.60 -10.93 -0.77
CA THR A 45 1.01 -9.66 -1.28
C THR A 45 0.22 -8.80 -0.27
N CYS A 46 0.16 -9.20 1.00
CA CYS A 46 -0.43 -8.43 2.10
C CYS A 46 0.61 -8.22 3.22
N HIS A 47 1.88 -8.19 2.85
CA HIS A 47 3.00 -8.02 3.78
C HIS A 47 2.97 -6.61 4.37
N ILE A 48 3.11 -6.55 5.68
CA ILE A 48 3.16 -5.31 6.46
C ILE A 48 4.24 -5.45 7.52
N PHE A 49 4.66 -4.32 8.09
CA PHE A 49 5.50 -4.28 9.27
C PHE A 49 4.68 -3.82 10.48
N ILE A 50 4.99 -4.36 11.66
CA ILE A 50 4.38 -3.92 12.92
C ILE A 50 5.41 -3.06 13.64
N GLN A 51 5.13 -1.77 13.76
CA GLN A 51 6.02 -0.83 14.44
C GLN A 51 5.82 -0.90 15.96
N SER A 52 4.57 -1.09 16.41
CA SER A 52 4.21 -1.32 17.81
C SER A 52 2.92 -2.12 17.98
N GLY A 53 2.72 -2.72 19.16
CA GLY A 53 1.53 -3.51 19.50
C GLY A 53 1.53 -4.93 18.92
N GLU A 54 2.70 -5.57 18.76
CA GLU A 54 2.76 -6.95 18.26
C GLU A 54 2.10 -7.94 19.24
N GLU A 55 2.19 -7.68 20.54
CA GLU A 55 1.52 -8.42 21.61
C GLU A 55 -0.02 -8.34 21.52
N SER A 56 -0.53 -7.30 20.87
CA SER A 56 -1.95 -7.12 20.59
C SER A 56 -2.42 -7.90 19.36
N LEU A 57 -1.57 -8.73 18.75
CA LEU A 57 -1.91 -9.55 17.59
C LEU A 57 -1.85 -11.05 17.91
N SER A 58 -2.56 -11.85 17.11
CA SER A 58 -2.41 -13.30 17.16
C SER A 58 -0.97 -13.73 16.83
N PRO A 59 -0.47 -14.83 17.41
CA PRO A 59 0.83 -15.37 17.06
C PRO A 59 0.89 -15.72 15.57
N LYS A 60 2.10 -15.66 15.00
CA LYS A 60 2.33 -16.03 13.60
C LYS A 60 2.02 -17.51 13.41
N SER A 61 1.27 -17.85 12.35
CA SER A 61 1.02 -19.25 12.01
C SER A 61 2.27 -19.87 11.37
N LYS A 62 2.40 -21.21 11.41
CA LYS A 62 3.49 -21.91 10.70
C LYS A 62 3.55 -21.53 9.21
N ARG A 63 2.38 -21.38 8.57
CA ARG A 63 2.31 -21.03 7.15
C ARG A 63 2.75 -19.60 6.89
N GLU A 64 2.40 -18.68 7.79
CA GLU A 64 2.84 -17.28 7.75
C GLU A 64 4.36 -17.20 7.84
N VAL A 65 4.97 -17.85 8.84
CA VAL A 65 6.43 -17.90 9.02
C VAL A 65 7.12 -18.41 7.75
N GLN A 66 6.67 -19.55 7.22
CA GLN A 66 7.23 -20.12 5.99
C GLN A 66 7.15 -19.19 4.78
N THR A 67 6.08 -18.41 4.63
CA THR A 67 6.00 -17.43 3.53
C THR A 67 6.90 -16.23 3.76
N LEU A 68 7.01 -15.77 5.01
CA LEU A 68 7.88 -14.65 5.37
C LEU A 68 9.37 -15.00 5.24
N GLU A 69 9.76 -16.27 5.37
CA GLU A 69 11.14 -16.73 5.14
C GLU A 69 11.54 -16.69 3.65
N LEU A 70 10.58 -16.67 2.73
CA LEU A 70 10.82 -16.69 1.28
C LEU A 70 11.01 -15.30 0.67
N ILE A 71 10.70 -14.23 1.41
CA ILE A 71 10.80 -12.85 0.91
C ILE A 71 12.07 -12.19 1.45
N SER A 72 12.84 -11.55 0.58
CA SER A 72 14.16 -11.00 0.88
C SER A 72 14.14 -9.79 1.82
N ASN A 73 13.04 -9.05 1.86
CA ASN A 73 12.84 -7.86 2.69
C ASN A 73 12.11 -8.17 4.01
N SER A 74 12.04 -9.45 4.41
CA SER A 74 11.39 -9.84 5.66
C SER A 74 12.20 -9.41 6.88
N GLN A 75 11.52 -8.82 7.86
CA GLN A 75 12.09 -8.43 9.16
C GLN A 75 11.37 -9.18 10.29
N LYS A 76 11.89 -9.08 11.52
CA LYS A 76 11.29 -9.75 12.69
C LYS A 76 9.84 -9.32 12.95
N ASN A 77 9.56 -8.04 12.68
CA ASN A 77 8.24 -7.44 12.81
C ASN A 77 7.38 -7.57 11.54
N SER A 78 7.83 -8.29 10.51
CA SER A 78 7.01 -8.61 9.34
C SER A 78 5.79 -9.43 9.75
N ARG A 79 4.63 -9.09 9.18
CA ARG A 79 3.40 -9.87 9.27
C ARG A 79 2.74 -9.99 7.90
N LEU A 80 1.93 -11.03 7.75
CA LEU A 80 0.94 -11.07 6.67
C LEU A 80 -0.38 -10.54 7.23
N ALA A 81 -0.86 -9.41 6.73
CA ALA A 81 -2.08 -8.75 7.24
C ALA A 81 -3.30 -9.69 7.20
N CYS A 82 -3.35 -10.61 6.22
CA CYS A 82 -4.39 -11.63 6.12
C CYS A 82 -4.32 -12.74 7.18
N GLN A 83 -3.24 -12.84 7.94
CA GLN A 83 -3.05 -13.84 9.01
C GLN A 83 -3.03 -13.20 10.40
N ALA A 84 -2.65 -11.92 10.50
CA ALA A 84 -2.60 -11.18 11.75
C ALA A 84 -4.01 -10.79 12.23
N ARG A 85 -4.49 -11.43 13.30
CA ARG A 85 -5.77 -11.09 13.95
C ARG A 85 -5.55 -10.10 15.09
N VAL A 86 -6.44 -9.13 15.24
CA VAL A 86 -6.31 -8.08 16.27
C VAL A 86 -6.95 -8.52 17.59
N LEU A 87 -6.12 -8.71 18.62
CA LEU A 87 -6.48 -9.18 19.96
C LEU A 87 -6.47 -8.08 21.03
N GLY A 88 -5.72 -7.00 20.84
CA GLY A 88 -5.65 -5.83 21.72
C GLY A 88 -5.64 -4.50 20.97
N GLU A 89 -5.45 -3.39 21.69
CA GLU A 89 -5.35 -2.03 21.12
C GLU A 89 -3.88 -1.63 20.89
N GLY A 90 -3.66 -0.47 20.27
CA GLY A 90 -2.35 0.15 20.15
C GLY A 90 -1.45 -0.47 19.08
N VAL A 91 -2.03 -1.10 18.05
CA VAL A 91 -1.25 -1.63 16.93
C VAL A 91 -0.95 -0.50 15.95
N VAL A 92 0.33 -0.28 15.68
CA VAL A 92 0.80 0.62 14.62
C VAL A 92 1.41 -0.22 13.51
N VAL A 93 0.85 -0.09 12.32
CA VAL A 93 1.23 -0.83 11.13
C VAL A 93 2.00 0.10 10.21
N GLU A 94 3.19 -0.32 9.82
CA GLU A 94 3.99 0.35 8.80
C GLU A 94 3.79 -0.37 7.46
N LEU A 95 3.43 0.41 6.44
CA LEU A 95 3.21 -0.05 5.08
C LEU A 95 4.56 -0.13 4.33
N PRO A 96 4.88 -1.25 3.65
CA PRO A 96 6.07 -1.32 2.81
C PRO A 96 5.97 -0.32 1.66
N VAL A 97 7.08 0.39 1.39
CA VAL A 97 7.18 1.38 0.32
C VAL A 97 6.88 0.74 -1.03
N GLY A 98 6.01 1.38 -1.82
CA GLY A 98 5.67 0.95 -3.19
C GLY A 98 4.77 -0.29 -3.29
N MET A 99 4.37 -0.90 -2.16
CA MET A 99 3.59 -2.14 -2.18
C MET A 99 2.08 -1.91 -2.29
N TYR A 100 1.60 -0.82 -1.70
CA TYR A 100 0.18 -0.46 -1.69
C TYR A 100 0.00 0.89 -2.36
N LEU A 101 -0.70 0.90 -3.49
CA LEU A 101 -1.18 2.13 -4.09
C LEU A 101 -2.49 2.47 -3.39
N SER A 102 -2.55 3.63 -2.76
CA SER A 102 -3.82 4.15 -2.25
C SER A 102 -4.62 4.69 -3.42
N GLU A 103 -5.95 4.76 -3.30
CA GLU A 103 -6.76 5.57 -4.23
C GLU A 103 -6.26 7.04 -4.32
N ILE A 104 -5.38 7.47 -3.39
CA ILE A 104 -4.74 8.78 -3.27
C ILE A 104 -3.40 8.90 -4.05
N ASP A 105 -3.09 8.04 -5.02
CA ASP A 105 -2.25 8.46 -6.19
C ASP A 105 -3.03 9.46 -7.06
N ASN A 106 -3.46 10.53 -6.39
CA ASN A 106 -4.52 11.47 -6.70
C ASN A 106 -3.97 12.53 -7.65
N LEU A 107 -3.36 12.09 -8.76
CA LEU A 107 -3.09 12.95 -9.90
C LEU A 107 -4.39 13.64 -10.36
N ASP A 108 -5.56 13.10 -10.05
CA ASP A 108 -6.84 13.77 -10.26
C ASP A 108 -6.94 15.13 -9.52
N THR A 109 -6.21 15.35 -8.43
CA THR A 109 -6.11 16.66 -7.76
C THR A 109 -5.32 17.70 -8.55
N LEU A 110 -4.58 17.25 -9.56
CA LEU A 110 -3.89 18.12 -10.48
C LEU A 110 -4.85 18.64 -11.56
N ILE A 111 -6.00 18.02 -11.79
CA ILE A 111 -6.98 18.45 -12.79
C ILE A 111 -7.40 19.89 -12.53
N GLY A 112 -7.29 20.73 -13.55
CA GLY A 112 -7.59 22.16 -13.48
C GLY A 112 -6.45 23.05 -12.96
N LYS A 113 -5.32 22.48 -12.53
CA LYS A 113 -4.12 23.26 -12.22
C LYS A 113 -3.37 23.63 -13.50
N LYS A 114 -2.83 24.86 -13.55
CA LYS A 114 -1.99 25.33 -14.65
C LYS A 114 -0.55 24.93 -14.39
N ILE A 115 0.07 24.31 -15.40
CA ILE A 115 1.43 23.83 -15.35
C ILE A 115 2.42 24.98 -15.60
N GLN A 116 3.47 25.04 -14.78
CA GLN A 116 4.53 26.04 -14.88
C GLN A 116 5.75 25.55 -15.68
N GLU A 117 5.89 24.25 -15.90
CA GLU A 117 7.02 23.63 -16.62
C GLU A 117 6.59 22.34 -17.34
N HIS A 118 7.28 21.95 -18.42
CA HIS A 118 6.96 20.72 -19.15
C HIS A 118 7.04 19.46 -18.25
N ILE A 119 6.01 18.62 -18.28
CA ILE A 119 6.09 17.27 -17.70
C ILE A 119 6.52 16.30 -18.79
N LEU A 120 7.60 15.56 -18.52
CA LEU A 120 8.18 14.59 -19.43
C LEU A 120 7.86 13.16 -18.98
N HIS A 121 7.81 12.25 -19.95
CA HIS A 121 7.68 10.83 -19.70
C HIS A 121 9.02 10.28 -19.17
N PRO A 122 9.02 9.60 -18.02
CA PRO A 122 10.23 9.25 -17.28
C PRO A 122 11.14 8.24 -17.98
N LEU A 123 10.60 7.38 -18.85
CA LEU A 123 11.39 6.34 -19.55
C LEU A 123 11.92 6.75 -20.93
N ASN A 124 11.31 7.75 -21.58
CA ASN A 124 11.63 8.06 -22.98
C ASN A 124 11.78 9.56 -23.27
N GLY A 125 11.56 10.43 -22.27
CA GLY A 125 11.74 11.87 -22.39
C GLY A 125 10.68 12.59 -23.23
N THR A 126 9.64 11.91 -23.71
CA THR A 126 8.57 12.55 -24.50
C THR A 126 7.74 13.50 -23.64
N VAL A 127 7.24 14.61 -24.21
CA VAL A 127 6.43 15.59 -23.46
C VAL A 127 5.03 15.04 -23.22
N LEU A 128 4.63 14.88 -21.96
CA LEU A 128 3.28 14.46 -21.56
C LEU A 128 2.36 15.66 -21.31
N VAL A 129 2.89 16.75 -20.76
CA VAL A 129 2.14 17.99 -20.53
C VAL A 129 3.00 19.20 -20.87
N GLN A 130 2.49 20.12 -21.69
CA GLN A 130 3.22 21.34 -22.05
C GLN A 130 3.07 22.43 -20.98
N GLU A 131 4.08 23.29 -20.89
CA GLU A 131 4.03 24.51 -20.09
C GLU A 131 2.79 25.35 -20.43
N GLY A 132 2.14 25.90 -19.40
CA GLY A 132 0.98 26.78 -19.55
C GLY A 132 -0.34 26.06 -19.80
N MET A 133 -0.35 24.74 -20.01
CA MET A 133 -1.58 23.96 -20.13
C MET A 133 -2.27 23.76 -18.78
N MET A 134 -3.60 23.71 -18.78
CA MET A 134 -4.36 23.17 -17.65
C MET A 134 -4.35 21.64 -17.73
N ILE A 135 -4.06 21.01 -16.60
CA ILE A 135 -4.03 19.55 -16.50
C ILE A 135 -5.46 19.04 -16.67
N THR A 136 -5.63 18.13 -17.62
CA THR A 136 -6.90 17.47 -17.89
C THR A 136 -6.90 16.06 -17.33
N ARG A 137 -8.08 15.46 -17.19
CA ARG A 137 -8.21 14.05 -16.78
C ARG A 137 -7.47 13.09 -17.73
N SER A 138 -7.41 13.42 -19.02
CA SER A 138 -6.64 12.61 -20.00
C SER A 138 -5.14 12.63 -19.71
N MET A 139 -4.60 13.79 -19.31
CA MET A 139 -3.18 13.94 -18.98
C MET A 139 -2.82 13.22 -17.68
N VAL A 140 -3.71 13.31 -16.69
CA VAL A 140 -3.59 12.54 -15.43
C VAL A 140 -3.49 11.04 -15.70
N ASN A 141 -4.32 10.52 -16.60
CA ASN A 141 -4.27 9.10 -16.96
C ASN A 141 -2.95 8.72 -17.63
N GLN A 142 -2.44 9.54 -18.54
CA GLN A 142 -1.13 9.32 -19.18
C GLN A 142 0.03 9.30 -18.15
N LEU A 143 -0.04 10.17 -17.14
CA LEU A 143 0.95 10.22 -16.07
C LEU A 143 0.88 8.98 -15.16
N LYS A 144 -0.33 8.54 -14.81
CA LYS A 144 -0.54 7.27 -14.07
C LYS A 144 0.03 6.09 -14.84
N GLU A 145 -0.25 5.99 -16.14
CA GLU A 145 0.28 4.93 -17.00
C GLU A 145 1.82 4.94 -17.07
N ALA A 146 2.42 6.12 -17.15
CA ALA A 146 3.88 6.26 -17.18
C ALA A 146 4.55 5.81 -15.87
N LEU A 147 3.95 6.12 -14.71
CA LEU A 147 4.42 5.66 -13.40
C LEU A 147 4.36 4.13 -13.27
N VAL A 148 3.25 3.51 -13.69
CA VAL A 148 3.11 2.05 -13.72
C VAL A 148 4.16 1.39 -14.63
N GLN A 149 4.53 2.04 -15.75
CA GLN A 149 5.58 1.53 -16.62
C GLN A 149 6.97 1.58 -15.95
N ILE A 150 7.27 2.64 -15.19
CA ILE A 150 8.52 2.70 -14.41
C ILE A 150 8.59 1.53 -13.44
N ASP A 151 7.52 1.29 -12.69
CA ASP A 151 7.51 0.25 -11.66
C ASP A 151 7.76 -1.15 -12.26
N ARG A 152 7.19 -1.42 -13.44
CA ARG A 152 7.48 -2.66 -14.19
C ARG A 152 8.94 -2.77 -14.63
N VAL A 153 9.54 -1.66 -15.07
CA VAL A 153 10.95 -1.63 -15.51
C VAL A 153 11.90 -1.78 -14.32
N LEU A 154 11.57 -1.18 -13.18
CA LEU A 154 12.35 -1.26 -11.95
C LEU A 154 12.13 -2.57 -11.17
N GLY A 155 11.19 -3.42 -11.61
CA GLY A 155 10.87 -4.70 -10.96
C GLY A 155 10.16 -4.54 -9.61
N ILE A 156 9.48 -3.41 -9.40
CA ILE A 156 8.77 -3.06 -8.17
C ILE A 156 7.35 -3.66 -8.16
N ILE A 157 6.79 -4.02 -9.33
CA ILE A 157 5.46 -4.64 -9.50
C ILE A 157 5.52 -5.82 -10.49
#